data_AF-A0A8M8V3F8-F1
#
_entry.id   AF-A0A8M8V3F8-F1
#
_cell.length_a   1.000
_cell.length_b   1.000
_cell.length_c   1.000
_cell.angle_alpha   90.00
_cell.angle_beta   90.00
_cell.angle_gamma   90.00
#
_symmetry.space_group_name_H-M   'P 1'
#
loop_
_entity.id
_entity.type
_entity.pdbx_description
1 polymer ?
#
loop_
_entity_poly.entity_id
_entity_poly.type
_entity_poly.pdbx_seq_one_letter_code
_entity_poly.pdbx_strand_id
1 'polypeptide(L)' 'MASSKVQSPAYPSAARLADSECYPAYTASLKCLEVFNSDKSKCQEHFDVYKECKKKEFFP' A
#
# COMPACT_ATOMS: atom_id res chain seq x y z
N MET A 1 18.81 31.32 -10.78
CA MET A 1 17.51 30.70 -11.13
C MET A 1 17.10 29.77 -10.00
N ALA A 2 15.80 29.64 -9.77
CA ALA A 2 15.16 29.19 -8.55
C ALA A 2 15.34 27.70 -8.18
N SER A 3 15.35 27.46 -6.87
CA SER A 3 14.74 26.35 -6.12
C SER A 3 14.32 25.10 -6.89
N SER A 4 15.05 24.01 -6.66
CA SER A 4 14.48 22.66 -6.66
C SER A 4 14.92 21.97 -5.38
N LYS A 5 14.38 22.44 -4.25
CA LYS A 5 14.24 21.65 -3.04
C LYS A 5 13.29 20.51 -3.40
N VAL A 6 13.82 19.46 -4.05
CA VAL A 6 13.12 18.18 -4.17
C VAL A 6 13.06 17.65 -2.76
N GLN A 7 12.03 18.10 -2.03
CA GLN A 7 11.58 17.49 -0.80
C GLN A 7 11.17 16.08 -1.20
N SER A 8 12.11 15.15 -1.14
CA SER A 8 11.78 13.75 -0.95
C SER A 8 10.81 13.71 0.22
N PRO A 9 9.53 13.31 0.04
CA PRO A 9 8.68 13.09 1.19
C PRO A 9 9.40 12.06 2.06
N ALA A 10 9.54 12.35 3.35
CA ALA A 10 10.28 11.52 4.33
C ALA A 10 9.72 10.09 4.49
N TYR A 11 8.72 9.71 3.68
CA TYR A 11 8.27 8.35 3.45
C TYR A 11 8.29 8.07 1.93
N PRO A 12 9.43 7.61 1.37
CA PRO A 12 9.48 7.12 -0.01
C PRO A 12 8.53 5.94 -0.27
N SER A 13 7.92 5.36 0.77
CA SER A 13 7.03 4.21 0.64
C SER A 13 5.56 4.57 0.41
N ALA A 14 4.99 5.61 1.02
CA ALA A 14 3.55 5.85 0.93
C ALA A 14 3.11 6.37 -0.46
N ALA A 15 3.91 7.27 -1.05
CA ALA A 15 3.65 7.80 -2.39
C ALA A 15 3.87 6.76 -3.50
N ARG A 16 4.84 5.84 -3.33
CA ARG A 16 5.11 4.73 -4.27
C ARG A 16 4.11 3.58 -4.08
N LEU A 17 3.62 3.35 -2.85
CA LEU A 17 2.55 2.38 -2.61
C LEU A 17 1.25 2.80 -3.31
N ALA A 18 0.93 4.10 -3.31
CA ALA A 18 -0.26 4.65 -3.99
C ALA A 18 -0.21 4.56 -5.52
N ASP A 19 1.01 4.56 -6.06
CA ASP A 19 1.30 4.43 -7.49
C ASP A 19 1.37 2.96 -7.94
N SER A 20 1.54 2.02 -6.99
CA SER A 20 1.60 0.59 -7.28
C SER A 20 0.20 0.03 -7.51
N GLU A 21 0.06 -0.88 -8.48
CA GLU A 21 -1.20 -1.55 -8.83
C GLU A 21 -1.84 -2.31 -7.64
N CYS A 22 -1.07 -2.49 -6.56
CA CYS A 22 -1.45 -3.16 -5.34
C CYS A 22 -2.10 -2.22 -4.30
N TYR A 23 -2.08 -0.89 -4.51
CA TYR A 23 -2.73 0.09 -3.66
C TYR A 23 -4.23 -0.16 -3.40
N PRO A 24 -5.07 -0.49 -4.40
CA PRO A 24 -6.48 -0.80 -4.16
C PRO A 24 -6.66 -1.98 -3.20
N ALA A 25 -5.82 -3.02 -3.30
CA ALA A 25 -5.87 -4.16 -2.38
C ALA A 25 -5.43 -3.76 -0.95
N TYR A 26 -4.40 -2.93 -0.83
CA TYR A 26 -3.95 -2.40 0.46
C TYR A 26 -5.03 -1.55 1.16
N THR A 27 -5.65 -0.63 0.42
CA THR A 27 -6.71 0.23 0.95
C THR A 27 -7.97 -0.55 1.30
N ALA A 28 -8.30 -1.59 0.53
CA ALA A 28 -9.38 -2.53 0.86
C ALA A 28 -9.08 -3.31 2.15
N SER A 29 -7.84 -3.77 2.33
CA SER A 29 -7.40 -4.43 3.55
C SER A 29 -7.56 -3.53 4.78
N LEU A 30 -7.13 -2.26 4.67
CA LEU A 30 -7.25 -1.27 5.74
C LEU A 30 -8.71 -0.94 6.07
N LYS A 31 -9.55 -0.71 5.05
CA LYS A 31 -11.00 -0.50 5.25
C LYS A 31 -11.66 -1.69 5.94
N CYS A 32 -11.29 -2.90 5.54
CA CYS A 32 -11.80 -4.10 6.18
C CYS A 32 -11.38 -4.17 7.66
N LEU A 33 -10.12 -3.85 7.99
CA LEU A 33 -9.71 -3.76 9.40
C LEU A 33 -10.49 -2.68 10.16
N GLU A 34 -10.78 -1.53 9.55
CA GLU A 34 -11.60 -0.48 10.19
C GLU A 34 -13.02 -0.98 10.51
N VAL A 35 -13.65 -1.69 9.56
CA VAL A 35 -15.01 -2.23 9.72
C VAL A 35 -15.06 -3.37 10.75
N PHE A 36 -14.07 -4.25 10.75
CA PHE A 36 -14.05 -5.43 11.60
C PHE A 36 -13.20 -5.25 12.87
N ASN A 37 -12.92 -4.03 13.33
CA ASN A 37 -12.11 -3.77 14.53
C ASN A 37 -10.74 -4.49 14.52
N SER A 38 -10.05 -4.45 13.39
CA SER A 38 -8.77 -5.09 13.12
C SER A 38 -8.80 -6.62 13.09
N ASP A 39 -9.97 -7.22 12.84
CA ASP A 39 -10.09 -8.66 12.63
C ASP A 39 -9.45 -9.08 11.29
N LYS A 40 -8.15 -9.41 11.35
CA LYS A 40 -7.37 -9.85 10.19
C LYS A 40 -7.94 -11.09 9.53
N SER A 41 -8.63 -11.95 10.27
CA SER A 41 -9.16 -13.20 9.74
C SER A 41 -10.23 -12.94 8.68
N LYS A 42 -11.04 -11.90 8.85
CA LYS A 42 -12.03 -11.43 7.88
C LYS A 42 -11.40 -10.75 6.66
N CYS A 43 -10.24 -10.14 6.83
CA CYS A 43 -9.57 -9.32 5.82
C CYS A 43 -8.39 -10.02 5.13
N GLN A 44 -8.19 -11.30 5.45
CA GLN A 44 -7.04 -12.10 5.04
C GLN A 44 -6.86 -12.11 3.51
N GLU A 45 -7.97 -12.24 2.78
CA GLU A 45 -7.99 -12.24 1.31
C GLU A 45 -7.42 -10.94 0.71
N HIS A 46 -7.84 -9.77 1.22
CA HIS A 46 -7.33 -8.49 0.75
C HIS A 46 -5.82 -8.34 1.01
N PHE A 47 -5.35 -8.84 2.16
CA PHE A 47 -3.92 -8.84 2.51
C PHE A 47 -3.12 -9.81 1.64
N ASP A 48 -3.67 -10.96 1.27
CA ASP A 48 -3.01 -11.95 0.42
C ASP A 48 -2.87 -11.43 -1.01
N VAL A 49 -3.94 -10.85 -1.56
CA VAL A 49 -3.90 -10.17 -2.87
C VAL A 49 -2.87 -9.04 -2.86
N TYR A 50 -2.82 -8.23 -1.80
CA TYR A 50 -1.81 -7.17 -1.66
C TYR A 50 -0.39 -7.73 -1.60
N LYS A 51 -0.15 -8.85 -0.89
CA LYS A 51 1.16 -9.52 -0.84
C LYS A 51 1.58 -10.08 -2.19
N GLU A 52 0.70 -10.80 -2.89
CA GLU A 52 1.00 -11.38 -4.20
C GLU A 52 1.34 -10.29 -5.21
N CYS A 53 0.59 -9.19 -5.15
CA CYS A 53 0.83 -8.05 -6.00
C CYS A 53 2.18 -7.38 -5.68
N LYS A 54 2.48 -7.11 -4.39
CA LYS A 54 3.82 -6.62 -4.01
C LYS A 54 4.94 -7.60 -4.34
N LYS A 55 4.68 -8.90 -4.29
CA LYS A 55 5.69 -9.93 -4.60
C LYS A 55 6.12 -9.84 -6.07
N LYS A 56 5.19 -9.61 -7.01
CA LYS A 56 5.53 -9.39 -8.43
C LYS A 56 6.35 -8.10 -8.65
N GLU A 57 6.03 -7.04 -7.92
CA GLU A 57 6.72 -5.74 -8.02
C GLU A 57 8.12 -5.75 -7.39
N PHE A 58 8.31 -6.50 -6.30
CA PHE A 58 9.57 -6.55 -5.55
C PHE A 58 10.51 -7.69 -5.99
N PHE A 59 9.97 -8.69 -6.69
CA PHE A 59 10.68 -9.79 -7.32
C PHE A 59 10.34 -9.81 -8.83
N PRO A 60 10.82 -8.85 -9.62
CA PRO A 60 10.87 -8.98 -11.07
C PRO A 60 11.85 -10.06 -11.52
#